data_AF-A0A923Z5U3-F1
#
_entry.id   AF-A0A923Z5U3-F1
#
_cell.length_a   1.000
_cell.length_b   1.000
_cell.length_c   1.000
_cell.angle_alpha   90.00
_cell.angle_beta   90.00
_cell.angle_gamma   90.00
#
_symmetry.space_group_name_H-M   'P 1'
#
loop_
_entity.id
_entity.type
_entity.pdbx_description
1 polymer ?
#
loop_
_entity_poly.entity_id
_entity_poly.type
_entity_poly.pdbx_seq_one_letter_code
_entity_poly.pdbx_strand_id
1 'polypeptide(L)'
;MQPCTINKTGWPKHFRAGFTLIEVLFVLIILAILSSLAYPVYGDAVRKARRAEGRAALMKLMQQQERFYTANNRYVAFSSASIDADATQFRWYSGETPATSSYEISAVACDGKAILDCVELTARAGTGKVNVIHKDAMCPALSLTSTGKKSARDASCWS
;
A
#
# COMPACT_ATOMS: atom_id res chain seq x y z
N MET A 1 18.04 20.98 86.19
CA MET A 1 18.17 19.88 85.20
C MET A 1 16.81 19.22 85.03
N GLN A 2 16.09 19.58 83.96
CA GLN A 2 14.85 18.91 83.53
C GLN A 2 15.12 18.20 82.19
N PRO A 3 14.67 16.95 82.02
CA PRO A 3 14.92 16.19 80.81
C PRO A 3 14.02 16.67 79.66
N CYS A 4 14.61 16.78 78.48
CA CYS A 4 13.92 17.08 77.23
C CYS A 4 13.26 15.80 76.71
N THR A 5 11.93 15.75 76.66
CA THR A 5 11.18 14.61 76.11
C THR A 5 10.92 14.81 74.61
N ILE A 6 11.50 13.96 73.77
CA ILE A 6 11.26 13.96 72.31
C ILE A 6 9.92 13.26 72.05
N ASN A 7 8.89 14.03 71.72
CA ASN A 7 7.59 13.51 71.29
C ASN A 7 7.70 13.01 69.84
N LYS A 8 7.60 11.70 69.63
CA LYS A 8 7.46 11.08 68.30
C LYS A 8 5.98 10.96 67.97
N THR A 9 5.44 11.84 67.14
CA THR A 9 4.12 11.63 66.52
C THR A 9 4.28 11.53 65.01
N GLY A 10 3.67 10.47 64.46
CA GLY A 10 4.05 9.83 63.22
C GLY A 10 3.85 10.64 61.95
N TRP A 11 4.68 10.35 60.96
CA TRP A 11 4.53 10.82 59.59
C TRP A 11 3.22 10.35 58.94
N PRO A 12 2.62 11.15 58.05
CA PRO A 12 1.44 10.75 57.30
C PRO A 12 1.76 9.52 56.44
N LYS A 13 0.97 8.46 56.63
CA LYS A 13 1.06 7.24 55.82
C LYS A 13 0.48 7.55 54.44
N HIS A 14 1.33 7.67 53.43
CA HIS A 14 0.89 7.71 52.04
C HIS A 14 0.13 6.41 51.74
N PHE A 15 -1.17 6.49 51.46
CA PHE A 15 -1.94 5.37 50.94
C PHE A 15 -1.31 4.93 49.61
N ARG A 16 -0.70 3.74 49.60
CA ARG A 16 -0.36 3.07 48.34
C ARG A 16 -1.68 2.63 47.71
N ALA A 17 -2.21 3.42 46.79
CA ALA A 17 -3.34 3.02 45.95
C ALA A 17 -2.84 1.91 45.01
N GLY A 18 -3.24 0.67 45.30
CA GLY A 18 -3.03 -0.47 44.40
C GLY A 18 -4.22 -0.59 43.45
N PHE A 19 -3.95 -0.92 42.18
CA PHE A 19 -5.00 -1.27 41.22
C PHE A 19 -5.76 -2.50 41.71
N THR A 20 -7.10 -2.45 41.63
CA THR A 20 -7.92 -3.61 41.97
C THR A 20 -8.03 -4.56 40.79
N LEU A 21 -8.23 -5.86 41.05
CA LEU A 21 -8.40 -6.86 39.99
C LEU A 21 -9.63 -6.56 39.11
N ILE A 22 -10.68 -6.00 39.71
CA ILE A 22 -11.89 -5.60 38.98
C ILE A 22 -11.64 -4.39 38.06
N GLU A 23 -10.79 -3.44 38.48
CA GLU A 23 -10.42 -2.29 37.65
C GLU A 23 -9.64 -2.71 36.41
N VAL A 24 -8.70 -3.66 36.56
CA VAL A 24 -8.00 -4.26 35.42
C VAL A 24 -8.96 -5.02 34.51
N LEU A 25 -9.95 -5.72 35.06
CA LEU A 25 -10.95 -6.43 34.25
C LEU A 25 -11.78 -5.46 33.39
N PHE A 26 -12.22 -4.33 33.95
CA PHE A 26 -12.94 -3.32 33.18
C PHE A 26 -12.06 -2.66 32.12
N VAL A 27 -10.79 -2.37 32.42
CA VAL A 27 -9.84 -1.84 31.43
C VAL A 27 -9.66 -2.80 30.25
N LEU A 28 -9.50 -4.11 30.51
CA LEU A 28 -9.36 -5.12 29.46
C LEU A 28 -10.63 -5.25 28.61
N ILE A 29 -11.82 -5.16 29.22
CA ILE A 29 -13.09 -5.17 28.50
C ILE A 29 -13.18 -3.97 27.54
N ILE A 30 -12.84 -2.76 28.02
CA ILE A 30 -12.84 -1.57 27.18
C ILE A 30 -11.82 -1.70 26.05
N LEU A 31 -10.62 -2.21 26.32
CA LEU A 31 -9.59 -2.46 25.30
C LEU A 31 -10.03 -3.47 24.24
N ALA A 32 -10.74 -4.54 24.63
CA ALA A 32 -11.28 -5.51 23.69
C ALA A 32 -12.31 -4.89 22.73
N ILE A 33 -13.20 -4.04 23.26
CA ILE A 33 -14.20 -3.32 22.45
C ILE A 33 -13.51 -2.33 21.49
N LEU A 34 -12.57 -1.54 21.99
CA LEU A 34 -11.85 -0.56 21.17
C LEU A 34 -10.99 -1.23 20.08
N SER A 35 -10.35 -2.35 20.39
CA SER A 35 -9.54 -3.11 19.42
C SER A 35 -10.39 -3.62 18.25
N SER A 36 -11.63 -4.05 18.52
CA SER A 36 -12.57 -4.51 17.49
C SER A 36 -12.94 -3.43 16.48
N LEU A 37 -12.95 -2.15 16.87
CA LEU A 37 -13.31 -1.03 15.98
C LEU A 37 -12.11 -0.43 15.23
N ALA A 38 -10.90 -0.55 15.80
CA ALA A 38 -9.70 0.03 15.23
C ALA A 38 -9.16 -0.72 14.01
N TYR A 39 -9.37 -2.04 13.95
CA TYR A 39 -8.81 -2.88 12.90
C TYR A 39 -9.30 -2.59 11.46
N PRO A 40 -10.61 -2.42 11.18
CA PRO A 40 -11.08 -2.28 9.80
C PRO A 40 -10.68 -0.94 9.14
N VAL A 41 -10.63 0.15 9.90
CA VAL A 41 -10.40 1.50 9.34
C VAL A 41 -9.02 1.67 8.71
N TYR A 42 -7.99 1.02 9.28
CA TYR A 42 -6.63 1.11 8.75
C TYR A 42 -6.47 0.42 7.39
N GLY A 43 -7.17 -0.70 7.18
CA GLY A 43 -7.08 -1.47 5.94
C GLY A 43 -7.53 -0.68 4.71
N ASP A 44 -8.60 0.11 4.84
CA ASP A 44 -9.22 0.83 3.71
C ASP A 44 -8.34 1.99 3.23
N ALA A 45 -7.77 2.74 4.18
CA ALA A 45 -6.82 3.80 3.88
C ALA A 45 -5.59 3.28 3.14
N VAL A 46 -5.03 2.15 3.61
CA VAL A 46 -3.88 1.52 2.96
C VAL A 46 -4.22 1.03 1.55
N ARG A 47 -5.38 0.38 1.35
CA ARG A 47 -5.78 -0.06 0.00
C ARG A 47 -5.94 1.11 -0.96
N LYS A 48 -6.57 2.21 -0.53
CA LYS A 48 -6.69 3.43 -1.35
C LYS A 48 -5.33 4.03 -1.70
N ALA A 49 -4.41 4.09 -0.74
CA ALA A 49 -3.05 4.55 -0.96
C ALA A 49 -2.31 3.66 -1.98
N ARG A 50 -2.43 2.33 -1.86
CA ARG A 50 -1.82 1.40 -2.83
C ARG A 50 -2.43 1.52 -4.23
N ARG A 51 -3.74 1.68 -4.36
CA ARG A 51 -4.37 1.96 -5.67
C ARG A 51 -3.84 3.28 -6.26
N ALA A 52 -3.62 4.30 -5.44
CA ALA A 52 -2.99 5.54 -5.91
C ALA A 52 -1.54 5.32 -6.37
N GLU A 53 -0.76 4.52 -5.66
CA GLU A 53 0.60 4.09 -6.06
C GLU A 53 0.59 3.41 -7.45
N GLY A 54 -0.30 2.43 -7.66
CA GLY A 54 -0.43 1.74 -8.95
C GLY A 54 -0.83 2.68 -10.09
N ARG A 55 -1.80 3.57 -9.87
CA ARG A 55 -2.22 4.58 -10.86
C ARG A 55 -1.08 5.53 -11.22
N ALA A 56 -0.33 6.00 -10.22
CA ALA A 56 0.82 6.89 -10.44
C ALA A 56 1.92 6.18 -11.24
N ALA A 57 2.21 4.92 -10.92
CA ALA A 57 3.19 4.12 -11.65
C ALA A 57 2.79 3.91 -13.12
N LEU A 58 1.51 3.59 -13.39
CA LEU A 58 0.98 3.47 -14.75
C LEU A 58 1.11 4.77 -15.54
N MET A 59 0.76 5.91 -14.95
CA MET A 59 0.88 7.22 -15.61
C MET A 59 2.33 7.57 -15.93
N LYS A 60 3.25 7.30 -15.00
CA LYS A 60 4.69 7.53 -15.18
C LYS A 60 5.24 6.67 -16.33
N LEU A 61 4.89 5.39 -16.35
CA LEU A 61 5.32 4.47 -17.41
C LEU A 61 4.68 4.81 -18.75
N MET A 62 3.43 5.27 -18.77
CA MET A 62 2.80 5.73 -20.01
C MET A 62 3.52 6.95 -20.57
N GLN A 63 3.86 7.92 -19.72
CA GLN A 63 4.67 9.06 -20.15
C GLN A 63 6.02 8.63 -20.72
N GLN A 64 6.66 7.62 -20.12
CA GLN A 64 7.91 7.06 -20.65
C GLN A 64 7.72 6.37 -22.00
N GLN A 65 6.61 5.65 -22.18
CA GLN A 65 6.24 5.02 -23.45
C GLN A 65 6.02 6.06 -24.55
N GLU A 66 5.31 7.15 -24.28
CA GLU A 66 5.11 8.23 -25.27
C GLU A 66 6.43 8.92 -25.67
N ARG A 67 7.35 9.10 -24.71
CA ARG A 67 8.69 9.61 -25.00
C ARG A 67 9.48 8.64 -25.89
N PHE A 68 9.42 7.34 -25.59
CA PHE A 68 10.07 6.32 -26.40
C PHE A 68 9.47 6.26 -27.82
N TYR A 69 8.15 6.35 -27.93
CA TYR A 69 7.42 6.40 -29.19
C TYR A 69 7.87 7.58 -30.05
N THR A 70 8.00 8.77 -29.45
CA THR A 70 8.45 9.97 -30.17
C THR A 70 9.85 9.81 -30.77
N ALA A 71 10.73 9.04 -30.12
CA ALA A 71 12.10 8.82 -30.58
C ALA A 71 12.26 7.63 -31.54
N ASN A 72 11.43 6.59 -31.41
CA ASN A 72 11.61 5.30 -32.08
C ASN A 72 10.42 4.88 -32.97
N ASN A 73 9.37 5.68 -33.01
CA ASN A 73 8.12 5.46 -33.75
C ASN A 73 7.43 4.11 -33.45
N ARG A 74 7.59 3.62 -32.22
CA ARG A 74 6.94 2.40 -31.70
C ARG A 74 6.90 2.42 -30.17
N TYR A 75 5.95 1.69 -29.58
CA TYR A 75 5.98 1.41 -28.14
C TYR A 75 6.80 0.14 -27.85
N VAL A 76 7.06 -0.12 -26.57
CA VAL A 76 7.81 -1.29 -26.11
C VAL A 76 6.91 -2.19 -25.25
N ALA A 77 6.79 -3.45 -25.62
CA ALA A 77 6.21 -4.45 -24.73
C ALA A 77 7.25 -4.83 -23.66
N PHE A 78 6.84 -4.90 -22.39
CA PHE A 78 7.73 -5.28 -21.30
C PHE A 78 6.99 -6.05 -20.21
N SER A 79 7.75 -6.84 -19.47
CA SER A 79 7.27 -7.62 -18.32
C SER A 79 8.41 -7.86 -17.33
N SER A 80 8.12 -8.51 -16.20
CA SER A 80 9.13 -8.94 -15.24
C SER A 80 10.15 -9.95 -15.80
N ALA A 81 9.86 -10.57 -16.95
CA ALA A 81 10.74 -11.52 -17.64
C ALA A 81 11.49 -10.91 -18.83
N SER A 82 11.28 -9.63 -19.14
CA SER A 82 11.92 -8.99 -20.28
C SER A 82 13.43 -8.85 -20.09
N ILE A 83 14.19 -9.21 -21.12
CA ILE A 83 15.66 -9.14 -21.13
C ILE A 83 16.20 -8.18 -22.20
N ASP A 84 15.33 -7.72 -23.11
CA ASP A 84 15.71 -6.81 -24.19
C ASP A 84 16.14 -5.44 -23.66
N ALA A 85 17.12 -4.82 -24.30
CA ALA A 85 17.69 -3.54 -23.87
C ALA A 85 16.64 -2.43 -23.77
N ASP A 86 15.67 -2.40 -24.68
CA ASP A 86 14.61 -1.39 -24.64
C ASP A 86 13.61 -1.68 -23.52
N ALA A 87 13.21 -2.94 -23.35
CA ALA A 87 12.20 -3.35 -22.37
C ALA A 87 12.70 -3.19 -20.91
N THR A 88 14.00 -3.40 -20.69
CA THR A 88 14.63 -3.25 -19.36
C THR A 88 14.72 -1.79 -18.90
N GLN A 89 14.51 -0.81 -19.78
CA GLN A 89 14.39 0.61 -19.41
C GLN A 89 13.10 0.91 -18.63
N PHE A 90 12.09 0.04 -18.73
CA PHE A 90 10.79 0.22 -18.10
C PHE A 90 10.72 -0.56 -16.79
N ARG A 91 10.40 0.17 -15.71
CA ARG A 91 10.27 -0.44 -14.37
C ARG A 91 8.96 -1.24 -14.30
N TRP A 92 9.06 -2.56 -14.18
CA TRP A 92 7.91 -3.48 -14.09
C TRP A 92 7.25 -3.54 -12.70
N TYR A 93 7.55 -2.63 -11.77
CA TYR A 93 7.02 -2.65 -10.41
C TYR A 93 6.76 -1.23 -9.89
N SER A 94 5.77 -1.06 -9.00
CA SER A 94 5.29 0.27 -8.58
C SER A 94 6.15 0.99 -7.53
N GLY A 95 6.89 0.23 -6.71
CA GLY A 95 7.68 0.75 -5.59
C GLY A 95 9.17 0.91 -5.88
N GLU A 96 9.98 0.84 -4.83
CA GLU A 96 11.45 0.95 -4.91
C GLU A 96 12.10 -0.37 -5.33
N THR A 97 11.58 -1.47 -4.79
CA THR A 97 11.99 -2.84 -5.10
C THR A 97 10.79 -3.71 -5.42
N PRO A 98 10.94 -4.79 -6.20
CA PRO A 98 9.84 -5.71 -6.48
C PRO A 98 9.14 -6.22 -5.20
N ALA A 99 9.91 -6.66 -4.20
CA ALA A 99 9.40 -7.22 -2.95
C ALA A 99 8.56 -6.24 -2.11
N THR A 100 8.82 -4.93 -2.24
CA THR A 100 8.07 -3.88 -1.52
C THR A 100 6.95 -3.25 -2.35
N SER A 101 6.87 -3.60 -3.63
CA SER A 101 5.91 -3.03 -4.56
C SER A 101 4.52 -3.64 -4.37
N SER A 102 3.51 -2.81 -4.51
CA SER A 102 2.11 -3.26 -4.43
C SER A 102 1.63 -3.89 -5.74
N TYR A 103 2.18 -3.45 -6.88
CA TYR A 103 1.78 -3.89 -8.21
C TYR A 103 2.96 -4.35 -9.07
N GLU A 104 2.76 -5.45 -9.78
CA GLU A 104 3.54 -5.85 -10.95
C GLU A 104 2.96 -5.19 -12.19
N ILE A 105 3.79 -4.58 -13.03
CA ILE A 105 3.39 -3.79 -14.19
C ILE A 105 3.96 -4.42 -15.45
N SER A 106 3.11 -4.58 -16.46
CA SER A 106 3.48 -5.09 -17.78
C SER A 106 2.89 -4.22 -18.88
N ALA A 107 3.55 -4.15 -20.03
CA ALA A 107 3.05 -3.52 -21.24
C ALA A 107 2.87 -4.54 -22.35
N VAL A 108 1.70 -4.52 -23.00
CA VAL A 108 1.38 -5.37 -24.15
C VAL A 108 0.71 -4.53 -25.24
N ALA A 109 0.62 -5.04 -26.46
CA ALA A 109 -0.17 -4.39 -27.50
C ALA A 109 -1.65 -4.39 -27.10
N CYS A 110 -2.37 -3.33 -27.45
CA CYS A 110 -3.82 -3.31 -27.24
C CYS A 110 -4.51 -4.38 -28.08
N ASP A 111 -5.68 -4.84 -27.64
CA ASP A 111 -6.44 -5.86 -28.34
C ASP A 111 -6.74 -5.46 -29.80
N GLY A 112 -6.43 -6.38 -30.73
CA GLY A 112 -6.58 -6.18 -32.18
C GLY A 112 -5.69 -5.10 -32.80
N LYS A 113 -4.71 -4.53 -32.09
CA LYS A 113 -3.80 -3.49 -32.60
C LYS A 113 -2.35 -3.93 -32.55
N ALA A 114 -1.53 -3.39 -33.44
CA ALA A 114 -0.09 -3.60 -33.36
C ALA A 114 0.51 -2.76 -32.22
N ILE A 115 1.64 -3.21 -31.67
CA ILE A 115 2.35 -2.50 -30.59
C ILE A 115 2.83 -1.10 -31.02
N LEU A 116 2.97 -0.86 -32.32
CA LEU A 116 3.24 0.48 -32.85
C LEU A 116 2.03 1.41 -32.75
N ASP A 117 0.80 0.91 -32.84
CA ASP A 117 -0.39 1.77 -32.84
C ASP A 117 -0.93 2.01 -31.42
N CYS A 118 -0.78 1.03 -30.53
CA CYS A 118 -1.37 1.09 -29.20
C CYS A 118 -0.68 0.16 -28.21
N VAL A 119 -0.40 0.69 -27.02
CA VAL A 119 0.10 -0.07 -25.88
C VAL A 119 -0.87 0.00 -24.71
N GLU A 120 -1.06 -1.13 -24.05
CA GLU A 120 -1.82 -1.27 -22.81
C GLU A 120 -0.86 -1.62 -21.67
N LEU A 121 -0.80 -0.74 -20.68
CA LEU A 121 -0.12 -0.98 -19.41
C LEU A 121 -1.11 -1.60 -18.43
N THR A 122 -0.70 -2.69 -17.77
CA THR A 122 -1.50 -3.36 -16.74
C THR A 122 -0.71 -3.47 -15.46
N ALA A 123 -1.27 -2.98 -14.35
CA ALA A 123 -0.76 -3.14 -13.00
C ALA A 123 -1.58 -4.23 -12.28
N ARG A 124 -0.95 -5.34 -11.88
CA ARG A 124 -1.56 -6.47 -11.17
C ARG A 124 -1.11 -6.51 -9.71
N ALA A 125 -2.05 -6.54 -8.78
CA ALA A 125 -1.77 -6.59 -7.35
C ALA A 125 -1.44 -8.02 -6.88
N GLY A 126 -0.52 -8.16 -5.94
CA GLY A 126 -0.31 -9.40 -5.19
C GLY A 126 0.20 -10.60 -5.99
N THR A 127 0.88 -10.36 -7.12
CA THR A 127 1.52 -11.44 -7.89
C THR A 127 2.74 -11.99 -7.13
N GLY A 128 3.19 -13.19 -7.47
CA GLY A 128 4.39 -13.81 -6.85
C GLY A 128 5.71 -13.07 -7.13
N LYS A 129 5.68 -12.02 -7.95
CA LYS A 129 6.83 -11.17 -8.29
C LYS A 129 6.91 -9.89 -7.45
N VAL A 130 5.82 -9.55 -6.75
CA VAL A 130 5.71 -8.37 -5.91
C VAL A 130 5.21 -8.73 -4.51
N ASN A 131 4.80 -7.75 -3.70
CA ASN A 131 4.32 -8.03 -2.35
C ASN A 131 3.00 -8.83 -2.39
N VAL A 132 3.10 -10.14 -2.14
CA VAL A 132 1.98 -11.09 -2.11
C VAL A 132 0.97 -10.83 -0.98
N ILE A 133 1.36 -10.06 0.05
CA ILE A 133 0.47 -9.68 1.16
C ILE A 133 -0.56 -8.67 0.66
N HIS A 134 -0.18 -7.81 -0.30
CA HIS A 134 -1.10 -6.86 -0.88
C HIS A 134 -2.02 -7.55 -1.88
N LYS A 135 -3.24 -7.87 -1.44
CA LYS A 135 -4.31 -8.38 -2.31
C LYS A 135 -5.48 -7.41 -2.26
N ASP A 136 -5.92 -6.99 -3.44
CA ASP A 136 -7.13 -6.20 -3.60
C ASP A 136 -8.13 -7.01 -4.42
N ALA A 137 -9.01 -7.75 -3.74
CA ALA A 137 -9.97 -8.64 -4.41
C ALA A 137 -10.96 -7.88 -5.30
N MET A 138 -11.26 -6.63 -4.93
CA MET A 138 -12.16 -5.74 -5.66
C MET A 138 -11.45 -5.14 -6.89
N CYS A 139 -10.18 -4.76 -6.73
CA CYS A 139 -9.35 -4.16 -7.78
C CYS A 139 -8.07 -4.97 -8.03
N PRO A 140 -8.16 -6.19 -8.58
CA PRO A 140 -7.00 -7.06 -8.73
C PRO A 140 -6.02 -6.56 -9.80
N ALA A 141 -6.53 -5.78 -10.76
CA ALA A 141 -5.73 -5.15 -11.80
C ALA A 141 -6.30 -3.80 -12.23
N LEU A 142 -5.40 -2.90 -12.64
CA LEU A 142 -5.68 -1.60 -13.24
C LEU A 142 -5.00 -1.58 -14.61
N SER A 143 -5.68 -1.13 -15.67
CA SER A 143 -5.07 -0.96 -16.98
C SER A 143 -5.27 0.44 -17.57
N LEU A 144 -4.25 0.91 -18.29
CA LEU A 144 -4.22 2.19 -18.96
C LEU A 144 -3.64 2.00 -20.37
N THR A 145 -4.37 2.45 -21.38
CA THR A 145 -3.92 2.43 -22.78
C THR A 145 -3.34 3.77 -23.21
N SER A 146 -2.50 3.80 -24.25
CA SER A 146 -1.95 5.04 -24.83
C SER A 146 -3.05 6.00 -25.33
N THR A 147 -4.22 5.46 -25.69
CA THR A 147 -5.40 6.26 -26.05
C THR A 147 -6.10 6.94 -24.86
N GLY A 148 -5.60 6.72 -23.63
CA GLY A 148 -6.16 7.27 -22.40
C GLY A 148 -7.32 6.46 -21.81
N LYS A 149 -7.73 5.35 -22.44
CA LYS A 149 -8.73 4.44 -21.88
C LYS A 149 -8.17 3.79 -20.61
N LYS A 150 -8.86 4.03 -19.49
CA LYS A 150 -8.63 3.42 -18.18
C LYS A 150 -9.60 2.25 -18.01
N SER A 151 -9.12 1.11 -17.54
CA SER A 151 -9.97 -0.05 -17.29
C SER A 151 -9.58 -0.76 -16.00
N ALA A 152 -10.55 -1.38 -15.35
CA ALA A 152 -10.37 -2.20 -14.16
C ALA A 152 -11.57 -3.14 -14.04
N ARG A 153 -11.52 -4.08 -13.09
CA ARG A 153 -12.67 -4.96 -12.79
C ARG A 153 -13.91 -4.16 -12.38
N ASP A 154 -13.71 -3.15 -11.55
CA ASP A 154 -14.73 -2.18 -11.15
C ASP A 154 -14.27 -0.77 -11.55
N ALA A 155 -15.17 0.06 -12.08
CA ALA A 155 -14.87 1.43 -12.46
C ALA A 155 -14.39 2.27 -11.25
N SER A 156 -14.86 1.95 -10.04
CA SER A 156 -14.46 2.63 -8.80
C SER A 156 -13.00 2.36 -8.41
N CYS A 157 -12.30 1.45 -9.10
CA CYS A 157 -10.87 1.23 -8.89
C CYS A 157 -10.01 2.40 -9.38
N TRP A 158 -10.55 3.22 -10.30
CA TRP A 158 -9.86 4.38 -10.86
C TRP A 158 -10.16 5.70 -10.13
N SER A 159 -11.18 5.73 -9.27
CA SER A 159 -11.51 6.87 -8.40
C SER A 159 -10.66 6.89 -7.13
#